data_AF-A0A7W5PC52-F1
#
_entry.id   AF-A0A7W5PC52-F1
#
_cell.length_a   1.000
_cell.length_b   1.000
_cell.length_c   1.000
_cell.angle_alpha   90.00
_cell.angle_beta   90.00
_cell.angle_gamma   90.00
#
_symmetry.space_group_name_H-M   'P 1'
#
loop_
_entity.id
_entity.type
_entity.pdbx_description
1 polymer ?
#
loop_
_entity_poly.entity_id
_entity_poly.type
_entity_poly.pdbx_seq_one_letter_code
_entity_poly.pdbx_strand_id
1 'polypeptide(L)'
;MFWRGARQRWWRRVAIAPGTALPQRRLFLLPTRFGLGWAGLVLLLLLFGINYQNTLAYILAFWLLALGVVTLLRTWRNLLGVSATLRLPQEVFAGGEARLGMHLTGGRPRTALELHGGGASARVDLPDGQGEATLALPAPRRGVQPLPLLRLETRWPLGLVRALAWLECRESLLVYPRPLDDEEPGHRLAGAGLEATDFAGLRRAEPGDSPARLAWKQWSRTGVLAAKAFSVPPRQQLWLDYDACRGDPERRLSLLCARVLAHHRAGDRYGLRLPGVTLPQGEGPRQRREALEALARCVPPGAQGAER
;
A
#
# COMPACT_ATOMS: atom_id res chain seq x y z
N MET A 1 20.72 21.52 -9.62
CA MET A 1 19.45 21.03 -9.02
C MET A 1 18.22 21.27 -9.91
N PHE A 2 18.15 22.37 -10.68
CA PHE A 2 17.02 22.72 -11.58
C PHE A 2 16.71 21.73 -12.72
N TRP A 3 17.72 21.01 -13.24
CA TRP A 3 17.53 20.03 -14.32
C TRP A 3 16.70 18.78 -13.93
N ARG A 4 16.65 18.42 -12.63
CA ARG A 4 15.86 17.26 -12.18
C ARG A 4 14.35 17.55 -12.23
N GLY A 5 13.92 18.74 -11.82
CA GLY A 5 12.50 19.13 -11.80
C GLY A 5 11.88 19.35 -13.19
N ALA A 6 12.65 19.91 -14.13
CA ALA A 6 12.20 20.06 -15.53
C ALA A 6 12.06 18.70 -16.24
N ARG A 7 13.04 17.79 -16.03
CA ARG A 7 12.93 16.39 -16.48
C ARG A 7 11.69 15.73 -15.90
N GLN A 8 11.47 15.83 -14.60
CA GLN A 8 10.36 15.16 -13.93
C GLN A 8 8.99 15.63 -14.45
N ARG A 9 8.84 16.93 -14.74
CA ARG A 9 7.63 17.48 -15.39
C ARG A 9 7.44 16.97 -16.82
N TRP A 10 8.51 16.86 -17.59
CA TRP A 10 8.43 16.31 -18.96
C TRP A 10 8.08 14.81 -18.94
N TRP A 11 8.69 14.03 -18.04
CA TRP A 11 8.39 12.61 -17.90
C TRP A 11 6.94 12.36 -17.45
N ARG A 12 6.36 13.21 -16.58
CA ARG A 12 4.93 13.14 -16.25
C ARG A 12 4.03 13.34 -17.46
N ARG A 13 4.36 14.24 -18.39
CA ARG A 13 3.59 14.40 -19.64
C ARG A 13 3.61 13.15 -20.51
N VAL A 14 4.72 12.41 -20.50
CA VAL A 14 4.88 11.17 -21.28
C VAL A 14 4.49 9.92 -20.47
N ALA A 15 4.23 10.06 -19.18
CA ALA A 15 3.85 8.95 -18.32
C ALA A 15 2.44 8.46 -18.62
N ILE A 16 2.25 7.15 -18.46
CA ILE A 16 1.01 6.46 -18.78
C ILE A 16 0.33 6.07 -17.47
N ALA A 17 -1.00 6.10 -17.46
CA ALA A 17 -1.76 5.60 -16.33
C ALA A 17 -1.57 4.08 -16.19
N PRO A 18 -1.39 3.56 -14.96
CA PRO A 18 -1.44 2.13 -14.70
C PRO A 18 -2.68 1.49 -15.32
N GLY A 19 -2.54 0.27 -15.83
CA GLY A 19 -3.60 -0.50 -16.51
C GLY A 19 -3.68 -0.31 -18.01
N THR A 20 -3.05 0.73 -18.57
CA THR A 20 -2.99 0.91 -20.03
C THR A 20 -1.81 0.14 -20.62
N ALA A 21 -2.01 -0.54 -21.75
CA ALA A 21 -0.92 -1.17 -22.48
C ALA A 21 0.07 -0.11 -23.00
N LEU A 22 1.37 -0.32 -22.79
CA LEU A 22 2.42 0.60 -23.20
C LEU A 22 2.44 0.77 -24.73
N PRO A 23 2.10 1.97 -25.26
CA PRO A 23 2.11 2.22 -26.69
C PRO A 23 3.52 2.53 -27.19
N GLN A 24 3.77 2.27 -28.48
CA GLN A 24 5.07 2.48 -29.13
C GLN A 24 5.66 3.87 -28.90
N ARG A 25 4.85 4.92 -28.98
CA ARG A 25 5.31 6.33 -28.90
C ARG A 25 5.86 6.76 -27.54
N ARG A 26 5.67 5.94 -26.50
CA ARG A 26 6.05 6.27 -25.13
C ARG A 26 7.16 5.37 -24.58
N LEU A 27 7.76 4.57 -25.47
CA LEU A 27 8.92 3.74 -25.19
C LEU A 27 10.19 4.51 -25.58
N PHE A 28 11.11 4.64 -24.63
CA PHE A 28 12.39 5.29 -24.86
C PHE A 28 13.49 4.24 -24.89
N LEU A 29 14.24 4.21 -25.98
CA LEU A 29 15.45 3.40 -26.13
C LEU A 29 16.66 4.28 -25.87
N LEU A 30 17.47 3.92 -24.90
CA LEU A 30 18.72 4.62 -24.59
C LEU A 30 19.91 3.66 -24.71
N PRO A 31 21.01 4.07 -25.34
CA PRO A 31 22.22 3.26 -25.37
C PRO A 31 22.79 3.11 -23.96
N THR A 32 23.26 1.90 -23.63
CA THR A 32 24.00 1.68 -22.38
C THR A 32 25.49 1.97 -22.61
N ARG A 33 26.28 2.08 -21.54
CA ARG A 33 27.74 2.21 -21.65
C ARG A 33 28.36 1.04 -22.41
N PHE A 34 27.85 -0.17 -22.15
CA PHE A 34 28.25 -1.37 -22.88
C PHE A 34 27.87 -1.29 -24.36
N GLY A 35 26.67 -0.83 -24.69
CA GLY A 35 26.25 -0.62 -26.08
C GLY A 35 27.08 0.41 -26.83
N LEU A 36 27.52 1.49 -26.16
CA LEU A 36 28.44 2.46 -26.76
C LEU A 36 29.81 1.84 -27.04
N GLY A 37 30.34 1.05 -26.11
CA GLY A 37 31.59 0.30 -26.33
C GLY A 37 31.48 -0.70 -27.48
N TRP A 38 30.36 -1.43 -27.56
CA TRP A 38 30.05 -2.33 -28.67
C TRP A 38 30.00 -1.61 -30.02
N ALA A 39 29.31 -0.47 -30.08
CA ALA A 39 29.26 0.35 -31.30
C ALA A 39 30.65 0.86 -31.70
N GLY A 40 31.47 1.27 -30.72
CA GLY A 40 32.87 1.63 -30.94
C GLY A 40 33.69 0.47 -31.50
N LEU A 41 33.54 -0.74 -30.95
CA LEU A 41 34.21 -1.94 -31.46
C LEU A 41 33.82 -2.24 -32.93
N VAL A 42 32.53 -2.20 -33.25
CA VAL A 42 32.05 -2.41 -34.63
C VAL A 42 32.65 -1.35 -35.56
N LEU A 43 32.71 -0.09 -35.14
CA LEU A 43 33.31 0.99 -35.93
C LEU A 43 34.82 0.79 -36.13
N LEU A 44 35.54 0.35 -35.10
CA LEU A 44 36.96 0.05 -35.19
C LEU A 44 37.24 -1.12 -36.14
N LEU A 45 36.43 -2.19 -36.08
CA LEU A 45 36.53 -3.31 -37.00
C LEU A 45 36.24 -2.90 -38.45
N LEU A 46 35.26 -2.02 -38.68
CA LEU A 46 35.00 -1.46 -39.99
C LEU A 46 36.18 -0.63 -40.50
N LEU A 47 36.73 0.26 -39.67
CA LEU A 47 37.88 1.08 -40.04
C LEU A 47 39.11 0.22 -40.34
N PHE A 48 39.34 -0.82 -39.54
CA PHE A 48 40.40 -1.80 -39.76
C PHE A 48 40.21 -2.57 -41.07
N GLY A 49 38.98 -3.05 -41.34
CA GLY A 49 38.63 -3.68 -42.61
C GLY A 49 38.86 -2.78 -43.82
N ILE A 50 38.53 -1.48 -43.71
CA ILE A 50 38.75 -0.47 -44.75
C ILE A 50 40.24 -0.19 -44.94
N ASN A 51 40.98 -0.01 -43.85
CA ASN A 51 42.39 0.38 -43.92
C ASN A 51 43.28 -0.77 -44.44
N TYR A 52 43.02 -2.00 -44.01
CA TYR A 52 43.84 -3.17 -44.32
C TYR A 52 43.23 -4.10 -45.37
N GLN A 53 42.11 -3.73 -45.99
CA GLN A 53 41.35 -4.57 -46.92
C GLN A 53 41.05 -5.98 -46.36
N ASN A 54 40.83 -6.08 -45.03
CA ASN A 54 40.69 -7.35 -44.34
C ASN A 54 39.23 -7.84 -44.39
N THR A 55 38.95 -8.85 -45.23
CA THR A 55 37.61 -9.43 -45.40
C THR A 55 37.03 -10.02 -44.10
N LEU A 56 37.86 -10.65 -43.25
CA LEU A 56 37.39 -11.23 -41.98
C LEU A 56 36.88 -10.15 -41.01
N ALA A 57 37.56 -8.99 -40.98
CA ALA A 57 37.14 -7.86 -40.17
C ALA A 57 35.75 -7.34 -40.59
N TYR A 58 35.47 -7.28 -41.89
CA TYR A 58 34.13 -6.94 -42.40
C TYR A 58 33.07 -7.95 -41.99
N ILE A 59 33.34 -9.25 -42.16
CA ILE A 59 32.40 -10.31 -41.79
C ILE A 59 32.03 -10.18 -40.30
N LEU A 60 33.04 -10.03 -39.43
CA LEU A 60 32.82 -9.89 -38.00
C LEU A 60 32.05 -8.60 -37.67
N ALA A 61 32.41 -7.47 -38.28
CA ALA A 61 31.74 -6.19 -38.04
C ALA A 61 30.26 -6.24 -38.43
N PHE A 62 29.94 -6.76 -39.62
CA PHE A 62 28.55 -6.88 -40.08
C PHE A 62 27.76 -7.89 -39.25
N TRP A 63 28.38 -8.99 -38.79
CA TRP A 63 27.74 -9.95 -37.91
C TRP A 63 27.39 -9.34 -36.54
N LEU A 64 28.33 -8.61 -35.94
CA LEU A 64 28.10 -7.88 -34.67
C LEU A 64 27.06 -6.76 -34.83
N LEU A 65 27.05 -6.08 -35.98
CA LEU A 65 26.03 -5.08 -36.31
C LEU A 65 24.64 -5.72 -36.42
N ALA A 66 24.51 -6.84 -37.14
CA ALA A 66 23.27 -7.58 -37.26
C ALA A 66 22.75 -8.05 -35.90
N LEU A 67 23.64 -8.56 -35.04
CA LEU A 67 23.29 -8.91 -33.66
C LEU A 67 22.81 -7.69 -32.86
N GLY A 68 23.47 -6.54 -33.04
CA GLY A 68 23.06 -5.25 -32.48
C GLY A 68 21.64 -4.85 -32.88
N VAL A 69 21.29 -4.97 -34.16
CA VAL A 69 19.93 -4.67 -34.66
C VAL A 69 18.90 -5.63 -34.07
N VAL A 70 19.19 -6.94 -34.05
CA VAL A 70 18.29 -7.94 -33.47
C VAL A 70 18.05 -7.68 -31.98
N THR A 71 19.10 -7.35 -31.24
CA THR A 71 18.96 -7.06 -29.80
C THR A 71 18.17 -5.78 -29.55
N LEU A 72 18.40 -4.71 -30.32
CA LEU A 72 17.61 -3.48 -30.26
C LEU A 72 16.10 -3.77 -30.45
N LEU A 73 15.76 -4.55 -31.48
CA LEU A 73 14.38 -4.94 -31.77
C LEU A 73 13.80 -5.81 -30.65
N ARG A 74 14.58 -6.77 -30.11
CA ARG A 74 14.16 -7.62 -29.00
C ARG A 74 13.93 -6.83 -27.71
N THR A 75 14.82 -5.91 -27.37
CA THR A 75 14.65 -5.03 -26.19
C THR A 75 13.42 -4.16 -26.32
N TRP A 76 13.21 -3.55 -27.49
CA TRP A 76 12.03 -2.73 -27.75
C TRP A 76 10.74 -3.56 -27.66
N ARG A 77 10.71 -4.72 -28.33
CA ARG A 77 9.55 -5.62 -28.31
C ARG A 77 9.27 -6.16 -26.91
N ASN A 78 10.29 -6.35 -26.06
CA ASN A 78 10.13 -6.87 -24.69
C ASN A 78 9.33 -5.94 -23.77
N LEU A 79 9.31 -4.63 -24.05
CA LEU A 79 8.53 -3.66 -23.26
C LEU A 79 7.22 -3.25 -23.96
N LEU A 80 7.14 -3.41 -25.28
CA LEU A 80 5.97 -3.06 -26.08
C LEU A 80 4.73 -3.86 -25.67
N GLY A 81 3.63 -3.15 -25.42
CA GLY A 81 2.32 -3.74 -25.11
C GLY A 81 2.21 -4.31 -23.69
N VAL A 82 3.21 -4.15 -22.83
CA VAL A 82 3.08 -4.49 -21.41
C VAL A 82 2.15 -3.49 -20.74
N SER A 83 1.14 -3.95 -20.00
CA SER A 83 0.34 -3.12 -19.10
C SER A 83 0.72 -3.43 -17.66
N ALA A 84 0.75 -2.42 -16.81
CA ALA A 84 1.08 -2.56 -15.40
C ALA A 84 -0.06 -1.98 -14.57
N THR A 85 -0.78 -2.81 -13.83
CA THR A 85 -1.85 -2.40 -12.92
C THR A 85 -1.30 -2.26 -11.50
N LEU A 86 -1.65 -1.16 -10.85
CA LEU A 86 -1.25 -0.88 -9.48
C LEU A 86 -2.23 -1.55 -8.51
N ARG A 87 -1.69 -2.15 -7.44
CA ARG A 87 -2.43 -2.59 -6.26
C ARG A 87 -1.86 -1.86 -5.05
N LEU A 88 -2.65 -0.96 -4.48
CA LEU A 88 -2.31 -0.29 -3.22
C LEU A 88 -2.32 -1.29 -2.06
N PRO A 89 -1.44 -1.12 -1.07
CA PRO A 89 -1.53 -1.86 0.19
C PRO A 89 -2.82 -1.50 0.93
N GLN A 90 -3.37 -2.46 1.68
CA GLN A 90 -4.59 -2.24 2.46
C GLN A 90 -4.36 -1.25 3.60
N GLU A 91 -3.23 -1.39 4.32
CA GLU A 91 -2.94 -0.56 5.49
C GLU A 91 -1.44 -0.28 5.59
N VAL A 92 -1.08 0.99 5.82
CA VAL A 92 0.30 1.42 6.03
C VAL A 92 0.32 2.37 7.21
N PHE A 93 1.19 2.13 8.17
CA PHE A 93 1.39 2.99 9.33
C PHE A 93 2.65 3.85 9.17
N ALA A 94 2.63 5.05 9.74
CA ALA A 94 3.76 5.96 9.71
C ALA A 94 5.01 5.32 10.35
N GLY A 95 6.16 5.49 9.70
CA GLY A 95 7.42 4.83 10.09
C GLY A 95 7.57 3.40 9.58
N GLY A 96 6.56 2.85 8.89
CA GLY A 96 6.63 1.55 8.23
C GLY A 96 6.98 1.61 6.74
N GLU A 97 6.86 0.47 6.08
CA GLU A 97 7.06 0.33 4.63
C GLU A 97 5.72 0.05 3.93
N ALA A 98 5.41 0.86 2.92
CA ALA A 98 4.29 0.66 2.02
C ALA A 98 4.69 -0.33 0.91
N ARG A 99 4.07 -1.51 0.90
CA ARG A 99 4.27 -2.51 -0.16
C ARG A 99 3.29 -2.27 -1.30
N LEU A 100 3.76 -1.63 -2.37
CA LEU A 100 3.00 -1.43 -3.60
C LEU A 100 3.08 -2.69 -4.46
N GLY A 101 1.96 -3.39 -4.62
CA GLY A 101 1.85 -4.49 -5.57
C GLY A 101 1.66 -3.94 -6.99
N MET A 102 2.34 -4.55 -7.95
CA MET A 102 2.24 -4.21 -9.36
C MET A 102 2.02 -5.51 -10.12
N HIS A 103 0.90 -5.62 -10.81
CA HIS A 103 0.58 -6.76 -11.65
C HIS A 103 0.84 -6.37 -13.11
N LEU A 104 1.74 -7.10 -13.77
CA LEU A 104 2.16 -6.82 -15.14
C LEU A 104 1.60 -7.89 -16.07
N THR A 105 1.08 -7.46 -17.22
CA THR A 105 0.56 -8.36 -18.25
C THR A 105 1.12 -7.95 -19.62
N GLY A 106 1.62 -8.91 -20.39
CA GLY A 106 2.37 -8.66 -21.63
C GLY A 106 1.88 -9.43 -22.86
N GLY A 107 0.79 -10.21 -22.74
CA GLY A 107 0.20 -11.05 -23.79
C GLY A 107 1.11 -12.14 -24.37
N ARG A 108 2.38 -12.18 -23.96
CA ARG A 108 3.47 -13.07 -24.39
C ARG A 108 4.50 -13.15 -23.26
N PRO A 109 5.31 -14.22 -23.22
CA PRO A 109 6.42 -14.33 -22.27
C PRO A 109 7.36 -13.11 -22.34
N ARG A 110 7.64 -12.49 -21.19
CA ARG A 110 8.63 -11.39 -21.04
C ARG A 110 9.63 -11.72 -19.94
N THR A 111 10.87 -11.26 -20.08
CA THR A 111 11.93 -11.53 -19.11
C THR A 111 12.75 -10.29 -18.83
N ALA A 112 13.34 -10.24 -17.64
CA ALA A 112 14.20 -9.18 -17.13
C ALA A 112 13.56 -7.80 -17.28
N LEU A 113 12.32 -7.69 -16.82
CA LEU A 113 11.69 -6.40 -16.56
C LEU A 113 12.11 -5.94 -15.17
N GLU A 114 12.46 -4.66 -15.05
CA GLU A 114 12.79 -4.04 -13.78
C GLU A 114 11.84 -2.87 -13.55
N LEU A 115 11.18 -2.90 -12.41
CA LEU A 115 10.34 -1.81 -11.94
C LEU A 115 11.12 -0.99 -10.92
N HIS A 116 11.09 0.33 -11.06
CA HIS A 116 11.79 1.28 -10.20
C HIS A 116 10.80 2.35 -9.73
N GLY A 117 10.87 2.74 -8.45
CA GLY A 117 10.01 3.78 -7.89
C GLY A 117 10.39 4.16 -6.47
N GLY A 118 10.37 5.45 -6.14
CA GLY A 118 10.54 5.94 -4.77
C GLY A 118 11.81 5.48 -4.03
N GLY A 119 12.88 5.17 -4.76
CA GLY A 119 14.14 4.65 -4.20
C GLY A 119 14.23 3.13 -4.13
N ALA A 120 13.16 2.41 -4.43
CA ALA A 120 13.11 0.94 -4.48
C ALA A 120 13.12 0.42 -5.93
N SER A 121 13.54 -0.83 -6.07
CA SER A 121 13.51 -1.55 -7.35
C SER A 121 13.11 -3.01 -7.16
N ALA A 122 12.34 -3.55 -8.10
CA ALA A 122 11.94 -4.95 -8.14
C ALA A 122 12.15 -5.52 -9.55
N ARG A 123 12.61 -6.77 -9.62
CA ARG A 123 12.70 -7.51 -10.89
C ARG A 123 11.48 -8.39 -11.06
N VAL A 124 11.02 -8.52 -12.30
CA VAL A 124 9.85 -9.33 -12.63
C VAL A 124 10.01 -9.97 -13.99
N ASP A 125 9.65 -11.24 -14.04
CA ASP A 125 9.53 -12.04 -15.25
C ASP A 125 8.05 -12.41 -15.43
N LEU A 126 7.63 -12.48 -16.69
CA LEU A 126 6.27 -12.83 -17.09
C LEU A 126 6.34 -14.10 -17.93
N PRO A 127 6.57 -15.30 -17.36
CA PRO A 127 6.71 -16.53 -18.14
C PRO A 127 5.44 -16.84 -18.96
N ASP A 128 4.27 -16.64 -18.37
CA ASP A 128 2.97 -16.87 -19.03
C ASP A 128 2.34 -15.57 -19.55
N GLY A 129 3.16 -14.52 -19.71
CA GLY A 129 2.67 -13.19 -20.06
C GLY A 129 1.96 -12.45 -18.92
N GLN A 130 2.07 -12.94 -17.69
CA GLN A 130 1.64 -12.26 -16.47
C GLN A 130 2.69 -12.43 -15.35
N GLY A 131 2.77 -11.46 -14.43
CA GLY A 131 3.70 -11.50 -13.31
C GLY A 131 3.41 -10.42 -12.27
N GLU A 132 3.88 -10.62 -11.05
CA GLU A 132 3.68 -9.67 -9.96
C GLU A 132 5.03 -9.18 -9.40
N ALA A 133 5.09 -7.89 -9.12
CA ALA A 133 6.24 -7.22 -8.51
C ALA A 133 5.76 -6.43 -7.29
N THR A 134 6.56 -6.41 -6.23
CA THR A 134 6.26 -5.58 -5.05
C THR A 134 7.38 -4.57 -4.84
N LEU A 135 7.03 -3.28 -4.74
CA LEU A 135 7.94 -2.23 -4.33
C LEU A 135 7.69 -1.87 -2.87
N ALA A 136 8.72 -1.97 -2.03
CA ALA A 136 8.69 -1.48 -0.66
C ALA A 136 9.12 0.00 -0.65
N LEU A 137 8.19 0.90 -0.33
CA LEU A 137 8.45 2.33 -0.21
C LEU A 137 8.43 2.76 1.26
N PRO A 138 9.38 3.58 1.72
CA PRO A 138 9.33 4.12 3.07
C PRO A 138 8.14 5.09 3.22
N ALA A 139 7.35 4.93 4.29
CA ALA A 139 6.21 5.80 4.61
C ALA A 139 6.45 6.54 5.93
N PRO A 140 7.31 7.58 5.96
CA PRO A 140 7.80 8.16 7.20
C PRO A 140 6.77 9.01 7.95
N ARG A 141 5.81 9.61 7.25
CA ARG A 141 4.84 10.56 7.82
C ARG A 141 3.41 10.07 7.60
N ARG A 142 2.49 10.40 8.50
CA ARG A 142 1.06 10.10 8.28
C ARG A 142 0.48 11.04 7.21
N GLY A 143 -0.65 10.64 6.66
CA GLY A 143 -1.46 11.47 5.78
C GLY A 143 -1.54 10.95 4.36
N VAL A 144 -2.12 11.77 3.49
CA VAL A 144 -2.25 11.48 2.06
C VAL A 144 -0.92 11.80 1.38
N GLN A 145 -0.22 10.77 0.93
CA GLN A 145 1.03 10.90 0.22
C GLN A 145 0.85 10.60 -1.28
N PRO A 146 1.35 11.46 -2.18
CA PRO A 146 1.36 11.13 -3.60
C PRO A 146 2.32 9.99 -3.87
N LEU A 147 1.92 9.06 -4.74
CA LEU A 147 2.82 8.01 -5.18
C LEU A 147 3.96 8.58 -6.04
N PRO A 148 5.18 8.00 -5.94
CA PRO A 148 6.28 8.40 -6.79
C PRO A 148 6.02 7.98 -8.24
N LEU A 149 6.69 8.67 -9.17
CA LEU A 149 6.68 8.26 -10.57
C LEU A 149 7.38 6.90 -10.69
N LEU A 150 6.69 5.92 -11.26
CA LEU A 150 7.22 4.57 -11.47
C LEU A 150 7.87 4.48 -12.85
N ARG A 151 8.92 3.67 -12.95
CA ARG A 151 9.63 3.42 -14.21
C ARG A 151 9.76 1.93 -14.43
N LEU A 152 9.27 1.46 -15.57
CA LEU A 152 9.51 0.11 -16.05
C LEU A 152 10.66 0.15 -17.06
N GLU A 153 11.71 -0.63 -16.85
CA GLU A 153 12.84 -0.73 -17.78
C GLU A 153 13.18 -2.19 -18.08
N THR A 154 13.84 -2.40 -19.23
CA THR A 154 14.44 -3.69 -19.57
C THR A 154 15.73 -3.49 -20.35
N ARG A 155 16.67 -4.40 -20.12
CA ARG A 155 17.98 -4.46 -20.81
C ARG A 155 18.15 -5.78 -21.56
N TRP A 156 17.12 -6.62 -21.56
CA TRP A 156 17.17 -7.91 -22.24
C TRP A 156 17.25 -7.73 -23.76
N PRO A 157 18.01 -8.54 -24.51
CA PRO A 157 18.79 -9.71 -24.06
C PRO A 157 20.24 -9.40 -23.67
N LEU A 158 20.97 -8.61 -24.46
CA LEU A 158 22.43 -8.41 -24.30
C LEU A 158 22.81 -7.14 -23.53
N GLY A 159 21.84 -6.29 -23.17
CA GLY A 159 22.14 -5.04 -22.46
C GLY A 159 22.81 -3.96 -23.29
N LEU A 160 22.82 -4.06 -24.64
CA LEU A 160 23.34 -3.00 -25.53
C LEU A 160 22.51 -1.71 -25.43
N VAL A 161 21.20 -1.87 -25.31
CA VAL A 161 20.26 -0.77 -25.11
C VAL A 161 19.39 -1.03 -23.90
N ARG A 162 18.85 0.04 -23.35
CA ARG A 162 17.83 -0.01 -22.32
C ARG A 162 16.54 0.60 -22.87
N ALA A 163 15.48 -0.18 -22.89
CA ALA A 163 14.13 0.34 -23.09
C ALA A 163 13.54 0.76 -21.74
N LEU A 164 12.89 1.92 -21.69
CA LEU A 164 12.17 2.37 -20.50
C LEU A 164 10.83 3.02 -20.84
N ALA A 165 9.92 2.92 -19.90
CA ALA A 165 8.62 3.58 -19.89
C ALA A 165 8.34 4.15 -18.50
N TRP A 166 7.61 5.27 -18.45
CA TRP A 166 7.21 5.91 -17.21
C TRP A 166 5.72 5.70 -16.95
N LEU A 167 5.38 5.43 -15.70
CA LEU A 167 4.02 5.18 -15.23
C LEU A 167 3.71 6.22 -14.15
N GLU A 168 2.63 6.98 -14.33
CA GLU A 168 2.17 7.98 -13.36
C GLU A 168 0.90 7.48 -12.69
N CYS A 169 1.05 7.12 -11.41
CA CYS A 169 -0.06 6.75 -10.55
C CYS A 169 -0.75 8.02 -10.06
N ARG A 170 -2.04 8.19 -10.39
CA ARG A 170 -2.86 9.30 -9.88
C ARG A 170 -3.43 9.04 -8.49
N GLU A 171 -3.40 7.78 -8.07
CA GLU A 171 -3.83 7.37 -6.74
C GLU A 171 -2.86 7.89 -5.67
N SER A 172 -3.40 8.14 -4.49
CA SER A 172 -2.64 8.58 -3.32
C SER A 172 -2.60 7.47 -2.27
N LEU A 173 -1.44 7.29 -1.65
CA LEU A 173 -1.28 6.38 -0.54
C LEU A 173 -1.75 7.06 0.75
N LEU A 174 -2.69 6.44 1.46
CA LEU A 174 -3.11 6.89 2.78
C LEU A 174 -2.27 6.20 3.85
N VAL A 175 -1.50 6.97 4.61
CA VAL A 175 -0.65 6.47 5.69
C VAL A 175 -1.28 6.82 7.03
N TYR A 176 -1.59 5.80 7.82
CA TYR A 176 -2.18 5.93 9.15
C TYR A 176 -1.13 6.37 10.18
N PRO A 177 -1.53 7.09 11.24
CA PRO A 177 -0.62 7.39 12.34
C PRO A 177 -0.09 6.09 12.97
N ARG A 178 1.19 6.08 13.36
CA ARG A 178 1.81 4.93 14.03
C ARG A 178 1.08 4.68 15.36
N PRO A 179 0.54 3.48 15.63
CA PRO A 179 -0.04 3.20 16.93
C PRO A 179 1.06 3.29 17.98
N LEU A 180 0.79 4.02 19.06
CA LEU A 180 1.67 4.02 20.23
C LEU A 180 1.32 2.79 21.07
N ASP A 181 2.33 2.05 21.53
CA ASP A 181 2.11 1.03 22.55
C ASP A 181 1.80 1.76 23.85
N ASP A 182 0.51 1.87 24.17
CA ASP A 182 0.05 2.52 25.39
C ASP A 182 0.18 1.51 26.55
N GLU A 183 1.07 1.80 27.50
CA GLU A 183 1.19 1.02 28.74
C GLU A 183 0.10 1.37 29.76
N GLU A 184 -0.71 2.42 29.55
CA GLU A 184 -1.70 2.84 30.54
C GLU A 184 -2.82 1.80 30.68
N PRO A 185 -2.93 1.08 31.82
CA PRO A 185 -3.91 0.00 32.01
C PRO A 185 -5.35 0.51 32.19
N GLY A 186 -5.57 1.82 32.18
CA GLY A 186 -6.78 2.46 32.69
C GLY A 186 -8.00 2.40 31.77
N HIS A 187 -7.87 1.97 30.51
CA HIS A 187 -9.00 1.94 29.54
C HIS A 187 -9.31 0.55 28.99
N ARG A 188 -8.79 -0.53 29.60
CA ARG A 188 -9.25 -1.90 29.30
C ARG A 188 -10.60 -2.25 29.93
N LEU A 189 -11.20 -1.34 30.71
CA LEU A 189 -12.38 -1.64 31.53
C LEU A 189 -13.73 -1.16 30.95
N ALA A 190 -13.75 -0.46 29.80
CA ALA A 190 -15.00 0.09 29.26
C ALA A 190 -15.72 -0.83 28.25
N GLY A 191 -15.21 -2.04 28.00
CA GLY A 191 -15.79 -2.96 27.00
C GLY A 191 -15.54 -4.45 27.24
N ALA A 192 -14.81 -4.83 28.29
CA ALA A 192 -14.76 -6.23 28.68
C ALA A 192 -16.20 -6.65 29.02
N GLY A 193 -16.78 -7.51 28.17
CA GLY A 193 -18.17 -7.93 28.22
C GLY A 193 -18.61 -8.10 29.67
N LEU A 194 -19.47 -7.19 30.10
CA LEU A 194 -20.15 -7.32 31.37
C LEU A 194 -21.06 -8.53 31.22
N GLU A 195 -20.52 -9.71 31.50
CA GLU A 195 -21.32 -10.89 31.77
C GLU A 195 -22.36 -10.45 32.80
N ALA A 196 -23.62 -10.84 32.57
CA ALA A 196 -24.74 -10.48 33.42
C ALA A 196 -24.53 -11.12 34.81
N THR A 197 -23.73 -10.46 35.63
CA THR A 197 -23.21 -10.97 36.91
C THR A 197 -24.04 -10.43 38.07
N ASP A 198 -24.67 -9.27 37.89
CA ASP A 198 -25.57 -8.71 38.88
C ASP A 198 -26.98 -9.32 38.75
N PHE A 199 -27.34 -10.07 39.78
CA PHE A 199 -28.69 -10.60 39.98
C PHE A 199 -29.67 -9.43 40.18
N ALA A 200 -30.55 -9.22 39.21
CA ALA A 200 -31.51 -8.12 39.21
C ALA A 200 -32.87 -8.50 39.83
N GLY A 201 -33.09 -9.78 40.13
CA GLY A 201 -34.29 -10.27 40.81
C GLY A 201 -34.82 -11.57 40.22
N LEU A 202 -36.07 -11.89 40.59
CA LEU A 202 -36.77 -13.10 40.14
C LEU A 202 -37.96 -12.68 39.29
N ARG A 203 -38.05 -13.21 38.07
CA ARG A 203 -39.23 -13.07 37.21
C ARG A 203 -39.98 -14.38 37.10
N ARG A 204 -41.24 -14.34 36.69
CA ARG A 204 -42.00 -15.57 36.39
C ARG A 204 -41.30 -16.33 35.24
N ALA A 205 -41.14 -17.64 35.42
CA ALA A 205 -40.49 -18.47 34.40
C ALA A 205 -41.38 -18.59 33.16
N GLU A 206 -40.77 -18.47 31.98
CA GLU A 206 -41.47 -18.59 30.70
C GLU A 206 -40.99 -19.83 29.93
N PRO A 207 -41.83 -20.41 29.05
CA PRO A 207 -41.43 -21.54 28.21
C PRO A 207 -40.27 -21.12 27.28
N GLY A 208 -39.08 -21.70 27.48
CA GLY A 208 -37.84 -21.36 26.75
C GLY A 208 -36.68 -20.94 27.66
N ASP A 209 -36.92 -20.71 28.94
CA ASP A 209 -35.88 -20.43 29.91
C ASP A 209 -34.98 -21.64 30.17
N SER A 210 -33.66 -21.42 30.15
CA SER A 210 -32.67 -22.46 30.42
C SER A 210 -32.88 -23.06 31.83
N PRO A 211 -32.85 -24.40 31.99
CA PRO A 211 -33.02 -25.05 33.28
C PRO A 211 -32.05 -24.57 34.38
N ALA A 212 -30.88 -24.08 33.98
CA ALA A 212 -29.86 -23.54 34.88
C ALA A 212 -30.24 -22.17 35.49
N ARG A 213 -31.16 -21.43 34.86
CA ARG A 213 -31.62 -20.11 35.33
C ARG A 213 -32.88 -20.17 36.19
N LEU A 214 -33.49 -21.35 36.34
CA LEU A 214 -34.67 -21.55 37.17
C LEU A 214 -34.32 -21.58 38.66
N ALA A 215 -35.11 -20.88 39.47
CA ALA A 215 -34.97 -20.80 40.91
C ALA A 215 -35.67 -21.99 41.60
N TRP A 216 -35.15 -23.19 41.39
CA TRP A 216 -35.72 -24.45 41.91
C TRP A 216 -35.98 -24.45 43.42
N LYS A 217 -35.11 -23.80 44.21
CA LYS A 217 -35.28 -23.67 45.67
C LYS A 217 -36.51 -22.86 46.09
N GLN A 218 -36.98 -21.92 45.25
CA GLN A 218 -38.19 -21.16 45.53
C GLN A 218 -39.44 -21.92 45.11
N TRP A 219 -39.35 -22.69 44.02
CA TRP A 219 -40.45 -23.53 43.54
C TRP A 219 -40.88 -24.56 44.59
N SER A 220 -39.93 -25.20 45.27
CA SER A 220 -40.22 -26.19 46.34
C SER A 220 -40.91 -25.61 47.57
N ARG A 221 -40.87 -24.28 47.78
CA ARG A 221 -41.49 -23.59 48.93
C ARG A 221 -42.80 -22.88 48.62
N THR A 222 -43.00 -22.43 47.38
CA THR A 222 -44.11 -21.53 47.03
C THR A 222 -44.99 -22.04 45.89
N GLY A 223 -44.60 -23.13 45.22
CA GLY A 223 -45.32 -23.70 44.09
C GLY A 223 -45.25 -22.87 42.79
N VAL A 224 -44.67 -21.67 42.82
CA VAL A 224 -44.54 -20.78 41.67
C VAL A 224 -43.11 -20.85 41.12
N LEU A 225 -42.98 -21.20 39.83
CA LEU A 225 -41.69 -21.29 39.14
C LEU A 225 -41.22 -19.89 38.73
N ALA A 226 -40.07 -19.48 39.27
CA ALA A 226 -39.42 -18.22 38.95
C ALA A 226 -38.05 -18.46 38.28
N ALA A 227 -37.67 -17.59 37.36
CA ALA A 227 -36.35 -17.55 36.72
C ALA A 227 -35.52 -16.39 37.29
N LYS A 228 -34.23 -16.64 37.51
CA LYS A 228 -33.24 -15.62 37.90
C LYS A 228 -33.07 -14.64 36.73
N ALA A 229 -33.45 -13.39 36.95
CA ALA A 229 -33.19 -12.30 36.02
C ALA A 229 -31.84 -11.67 36.37
N PHE A 230 -30.95 -11.60 35.39
CA PHE A 230 -29.69 -10.89 35.50
C PHE A 230 -29.80 -9.60 34.70
N SER A 231 -29.39 -8.46 35.29
CA SER A 231 -29.29 -7.20 34.56
C SER A 231 -28.06 -7.23 33.68
N VAL A 232 -28.24 -6.99 32.38
CA VAL A 232 -27.12 -6.60 31.53
C VAL A 232 -26.89 -5.12 31.81
N PRO A 233 -25.76 -4.71 32.39
CA PRO A 233 -25.49 -3.30 32.57
C PRO A 233 -25.54 -2.60 31.20
N PRO A 234 -26.03 -1.33 31.15
CA PRO A 234 -26.13 -0.60 29.90
C PRO A 234 -24.76 -0.56 29.23
N ARG A 235 -24.71 -0.97 27.95
CA ARG A 235 -23.47 -0.88 27.15
C ARG A 235 -22.98 0.56 27.24
N GLN A 236 -21.85 0.77 27.92
CA GLN A 236 -21.30 2.10 28.10
C GLN A 236 -20.96 2.67 26.72
N GLN A 237 -21.41 3.91 26.49
CA GLN A 237 -21.14 4.63 25.26
C GLN A 237 -19.67 5.05 25.25
N LEU A 238 -18.84 4.24 24.60
CA LEU A 238 -17.42 4.49 24.51
C LEU A 238 -17.12 5.55 23.44
N TRP A 239 -16.61 6.70 23.86
CA TRP A 239 -16.16 7.78 22.99
C TRP A 239 -14.64 7.95 23.10
N LEU A 240 -13.96 7.87 21.95
CA LEU A 240 -12.54 8.15 21.82
C LEU A 240 -12.38 9.63 21.45
N ASP A 241 -12.08 10.46 22.45
CA ASP A 241 -12.03 11.92 22.29
C ASP A 241 -10.59 12.43 22.17
N TYR A 242 -10.32 13.23 21.13
CA TYR A 242 -9.01 13.84 20.88
C TYR A 242 -8.55 14.79 21.99
N ASP A 243 -9.47 15.58 22.54
CA ASP A 243 -9.15 16.55 23.60
C ASP A 243 -8.87 15.89 24.95
N ALA A 244 -9.35 14.66 25.15
CA ALA A 244 -9.06 13.86 26.33
C ALA A 244 -7.62 13.28 26.32
N CYS A 245 -6.99 13.19 25.14
CA CYS A 245 -5.62 12.71 25.01
C CYS A 245 -4.61 13.82 25.36
N ARG A 246 -3.62 13.49 26.19
CA ARG A 246 -2.53 14.41 26.57
C ARG A 246 -1.35 14.31 25.60
N GLY A 247 -0.56 15.38 25.52
CA GLY A 247 0.67 15.46 24.74
C GLY A 247 0.50 16.19 23.40
N ASP A 248 1.51 16.05 22.54
CA ASP A 248 1.57 16.70 21.23
C ASP A 248 0.47 16.21 20.29
N PRO A 249 0.06 17.02 19.30
CA PRO A 249 -1.01 16.66 18.38
C PRO A 249 -0.80 15.32 17.66
N GLU A 250 0.44 15.02 17.26
CA GLU A 250 0.83 13.74 16.66
C GLU A 250 0.70 12.58 17.64
N ARG A 251 1.15 12.78 18.87
CA ARG A 251 1.11 11.75 19.92
C ARG A 251 -0.34 11.40 20.27
N ARG A 252 -1.24 12.39 20.32
CA ARG A 252 -2.68 12.18 20.52
C ARG A 252 -3.28 11.31 19.41
N LEU A 253 -2.95 11.57 18.14
CA LEU A 253 -3.43 10.77 17.01
C LEU A 253 -2.88 9.33 17.04
N SER A 254 -1.61 9.17 17.42
CA SER A 254 -1.00 7.85 17.63
C SER A 254 -1.66 7.05 18.77
N LEU A 255 -2.03 7.72 19.87
CA LEU A 255 -2.76 7.12 20.98
C LEU A 255 -4.17 6.69 20.57
N LEU A 256 -4.90 7.58 19.87
CA LEU A 256 -6.23 7.27 19.36
C LEU A 256 -6.19 6.11 18.35
N CYS A 257 -5.17 6.06 17.50
CA CYS A 257 -4.96 4.93 16.59
C CYS A 257 -4.82 3.60 17.33
N ALA A 258 -4.01 3.57 18.39
CA ALA A 258 -3.85 2.39 19.23
C ALA A 258 -5.17 1.97 19.89
N ARG A 259 -5.94 2.94 20.42
CA ARG A 259 -7.25 2.69 21.04
C ARG A 259 -8.29 2.17 20.04
N VAL A 260 -8.37 2.75 18.84
CA VAL A 260 -9.23 2.28 17.74
C VAL A 260 -8.92 0.82 17.39
N LEU A 261 -7.63 0.47 17.27
CA LEU A 261 -7.20 -0.90 16.98
C LEU A 261 -7.52 -1.86 18.14
N ALA A 262 -7.35 -1.42 19.39
CA ALA A 262 -7.67 -2.22 20.58
C ALA A 262 -9.18 -2.53 20.68
N HIS A 263 -10.04 -1.52 20.55
CA HIS A 263 -11.49 -1.71 20.59
C HIS A 263 -12.03 -2.51 19.42
N HIS A 264 -11.45 -2.35 18.23
CA HIS A 264 -11.80 -3.22 17.11
C HIS A 264 -11.47 -4.69 17.37
N ARG A 265 -10.31 -4.98 18.00
CA ARG A 265 -9.94 -6.35 18.39
C ARG A 265 -10.85 -6.92 19.47
N ALA A 266 -11.33 -6.08 20.39
CA ALA A 266 -12.30 -6.45 21.42
C ALA A 266 -13.72 -6.65 20.87
N GLY A 267 -14.02 -6.13 19.68
CA GLY A 267 -15.37 -6.16 19.12
C GLY A 267 -16.31 -5.11 19.72
N ASP A 268 -15.75 -4.08 20.36
CA ASP A 268 -16.53 -3.03 21.04
C ASP A 268 -17.15 -2.04 20.05
N ARG A 269 -18.28 -1.47 20.44
CA ARG A 269 -18.84 -0.27 19.80
C ARG A 269 -18.16 0.96 20.34
N TYR A 270 -17.58 1.77 19.46
CA TYR A 270 -16.92 3.02 19.84
C TYR A 270 -17.24 4.14 18.84
N GLY A 271 -17.33 5.37 19.35
CA GLY A 271 -17.36 6.61 18.58
C GLY A 271 -15.98 7.29 18.61
N LEU A 272 -15.70 8.14 17.63
CA LEU A 272 -14.43 8.87 17.54
C LEU A 272 -14.71 10.36 17.36
N ARG A 273 -14.14 11.20 18.23
CA ARG A 273 -14.18 12.66 18.10
C ARG A 273 -12.79 13.20 17.80
N LEU A 274 -12.66 13.80 16.64
CA LEU A 274 -11.47 14.51 16.17
C LEU A 274 -11.82 15.99 15.97
N PRO A 275 -10.80 16.88 15.97
CA PRO A 275 -10.99 18.26 15.58
C PRO A 275 -11.65 18.36 14.19
N GLY A 276 -12.90 18.84 14.14
CA GLY A 276 -13.66 19.01 12.90
C GLY A 276 -14.37 17.77 12.35
N VAL A 277 -14.21 16.57 12.95
CA VAL A 277 -14.87 15.34 12.50
C VAL A 277 -15.35 14.52 13.70
N THR A 278 -16.65 14.22 13.74
CA THR A 278 -17.23 13.29 14.73
C THR A 278 -17.81 12.08 14.02
N LEU A 279 -17.23 10.90 14.30
CA LEU A 279 -17.73 9.63 13.81
C LEU A 279 -18.68 9.05 14.87
N PRO A 280 -19.95 8.72 14.51
CA PRO A 280 -20.89 8.11 15.44
C PRO A 280 -20.42 6.72 15.87
N GLN A 281 -21.03 6.20 16.94
CA GLN A 281 -20.70 4.88 17.44
C GLN A 281 -21.07 3.80 16.42
N GLY A 282 -20.10 2.98 16.08
CA GLY A 282 -20.25 1.84 15.18
C GLY A 282 -19.38 0.67 15.63
N GLU A 283 -19.51 -0.45 14.93
CA GLU A 283 -18.69 -1.66 15.14
C GLU A 283 -18.25 -2.26 13.80
N GLY A 284 -17.30 -3.18 13.88
CA GLY A 284 -16.86 -3.98 12.74
C GLY A 284 -15.79 -3.33 11.85
N PRO A 285 -15.48 -3.97 10.71
CA PRO A 285 -14.36 -3.57 9.84
C PRO A 285 -14.56 -2.19 9.19
N ARG A 286 -15.81 -1.83 8.89
CA ARG A 286 -16.15 -0.54 8.29
C ARG A 286 -15.84 0.62 9.25
N GLN A 287 -16.29 0.51 10.51
CA GLN A 287 -16.01 1.52 11.53
C GLN A 287 -14.51 1.73 11.73
N ARG A 288 -13.75 0.63 11.81
CA ARG A 288 -12.28 0.69 11.91
C ARG A 288 -11.65 1.45 10.75
N ARG A 289 -12.07 1.15 9.51
CA ARG A 289 -11.54 1.82 8.32
C ARG A 289 -11.88 3.31 8.34
N GLU A 290 -13.13 3.67 8.58
CA GLU A 290 -13.56 5.09 8.64
C GLU A 290 -12.83 5.87 9.75
N ALA A 291 -12.64 5.25 10.92
CA ALA A 291 -11.87 5.83 12.02
C ALA A 291 -10.39 6.05 11.67
N LEU A 292 -9.73 5.06 11.07
CA LEU A 292 -8.33 5.18 10.62
C LEU A 292 -8.18 6.21 9.50
N GLU A 293 -9.11 6.26 8.55
CA GLU A 293 -9.12 7.26 7.48
C GLU A 293 -9.28 8.68 8.03
N ALA A 294 -10.17 8.87 9.02
CA ALA A 294 -10.33 10.16 9.69
C ALA A 294 -9.06 10.58 10.45
N LEU A 295 -8.42 9.64 11.17
CA LEU A 295 -7.15 9.89 11.86
C LEU A 295 -6.01 10.27 10.91
N ALA A 296 -5.93 9.64 9.73
CA ALA A 296 -4.92 9.95 8.73
C ALA A 296 -5.15 11.33 8.07
N ARG A 297 -6.40 11.74 7.85
CA ARG A 297 -6.74 13.02 7.23
C ARG A 297 -6.80 14.20 8.22
N CYS A 298 -6.80 13.92 9.52
CA CYS A 298 -6.89 14.95 10.55
C CYS A 298 -5.68 15.89 10.54
N VAL A 299 -5.93 17.15 10.21
CA VAL A 299 -4.96 18.24 10.34
C VAL A 299 -5.11 18.85 11.74
N PRO A 300 -4.11 18.73 12.63
CA PRO A 300 -4.22 19.26 13.98
C PRO A 300 -4.20 20.80 13.97
N PRO A 301 -4.94 21.45 14.88
CA PRO A 301 -5.12 22.91 14.89
C PRO A 301 -3.85 23.75 15.11
N GLY A 302 -2.68 23.16 15.36
CA GLY A 302 -1.39 23.85 15.48
C GLY A 302 -0.48 23.82 14.24
N ALA A 303 -0.79 23.01 13.23
CA ALA A 303 0.09 22.81 12.06
C ALA A 303 -0.08 23.88 10.97
N GLN A 304 -1.09 24.76 11.06
CA GLN A 304 -1.37 25.80 10.06
C GLN A 304 -0.42 27.01 10.13
N GLY A 305 0.45 27.09 11.15
CA GLY A 305 1.35 28.24 11.38
C GLY A 305 2.80 28.08 10.91
N ALA A 306 3.21 26.93 10.37
CA ALA A 306 4.61 26.66 10.01
C ALA A 306 4.92 26.82 8.50
N GLU A 307 3.93 27.18 7.68
CA GLU A 307 4.12 27.59 6.29
C GLU A 307 3.79 29.09 6.13
N ARG A 308 4.66 29.95 6.66
CA ARG A 308 4.85 31.32 6.18
C ARG A 308 6.34 31.64 6.12
#